data_AF-A0A356IFY0-F1
#
_entry.id   AF-A0A356IFY0-F1
#
_cell.length_a   1.000
_cell.length_b   1.000
_cell.length_c   1.000
_cell.angle_alpha   90.00
_cell.angle_beta   90.00
_cell.angle_gamma   90.00
#
_symmetry.space_group_name_H-M   'P 1'
#
loop_
_entity.id
_entity.type
_entity.pdbx_description
1 polymer ?
#
loop_
_entity_poly.entity_id
_entity_poly.type
_entity_poly.pdbx_seq_one_letter_code
_entity_poly.pdbx_strand_id
1 'polypeptide(L)'
;MVIFIVHPETGTNPLSHPASALSIIAIIPSRFGSTRFPGKPLIDIAGRPMIEHVYRRAAAAPSLDRILVATDDERIRETVETFGGEVRMTRATHKTGTDRLAEVAEHLTCDLIVNIQGD
;
A
#
# COMPACT_ATOMS: atom_id res chain seq x y z
N MET A 1 -10.01 5.55 -8.50
CA MET A 1 -10.01 4.70 -7.31
C MET A 1 -10.61 3.36 -7.71
N VAL A 2 -9.78 2.34 -7.93
CA VAL A 2 -10.26 0.98 -8.19
C VAL A 2 -10.02 0.20 -6.91
N ILE A 3 -11.09 -0.22 -6.24
CA ILE A 3 -11.02 -0.99 -5.00
C ILE A 3 -11.05 -2.46 -5.40
N PHE A 4 -9.92 -3.17 -5.22
CA PHE A 4 -9.89 -4.62 -5.25
C PHE A 4 -9.85 -5.12 -3.81
N ILE A 5 -10.82 -5.96 -3.44
CA ILE A 5 -10.90 -6.61 -2.14
C ILE A 5 -10.22 -7.97 -2.28
N VAL A 6 -9.13 -8.18 -1.55
CA VAL A 6 -8.52 -9.50 -1.37
C VAL A 6 -8.86 -9.95 0.04
N HIS A 7 -9.70 -10.97 0.18
CA HIS A 7 -9.92 -11.62 1.47
C HIS A 7 -8.76 -12.57 1.73
N PRO A 8 -7.99 -12.41 2.83
CA PRO A 8 -7.07 -13.45 3.23
C PRO A 8 -7.88 -14.70 3.59
N GLU A 9 -7.67 -15.78 2.86
CA GLU A 9 -8.22 -17.10 3.20
C GLU A 9 -7.62 -17.52 4.55
N THR A 10 -8.40 -17.47 5.60
CA THR A 10 -8.10 -18.26 6.81
C THR A 10 -9.41 -18.72 7.41
N GLY A 11 -9.65 -20.04 7.35
CA GLY A 11 -10.80 -20.68 7.95
C GLY A 11 -10.85 -20.36 9.43
N THR A 12 -11.77 -19.48 9.82
CA THR A 12 -12.45 -19.46 11.12
C THR A 12 -13.71 -18.61 10.97
N ASN A 13 -14.80 -19.16 11.50
CA ASN A 13 -16.15 -18.63 11.60
C ASN A 13 -16.31 -17.09 11.41
N PRO A 14 -17.07 -16.62 10.39
CA PRO A 14 -17.16 -15.18 10.05
C PRO A 14 -17.98 -14.32 11.03
N LEU A 15 -18.40 -14.82 12.21
CA LEU A 15 -19.42 -14.15 13.03
C LEU A 15 -19.13 -14.07 14.54
N SER A 16 -17.87 -14.06 14.97
CA SER A 16 -17.54 -13.85 16.40
C SER A 16 -16.65 -12.64 16.67
N HIS A 17 -16.89 -11.52 15.97
CA HIS A 17 -16.51 -10.19 16.44
C HIS A 17 -17.78 -9.41 16.80
N PRO A 18 -17.92 -8.88 18.02
CA PRO A 18 -19.12 -8.17 18.46
C PRO A 18 -19.19 -6.80 17.77
N ALA A 19 -19.88 -6.68 16.62
CA ALA A 19 -20.16 -5.41 15.91
C ALA A 19 -19.01 -4.37 15.92
N SER A 20 -17.75 -4.85 15.91
CA SER A 20 -16.56 -4.04 16.12
C SER A 20 -16.04 -3.59 14.77
N ALA A 21 -15.60 -2.33 14.68
CA ALA A 21 -15.10 -1.75 13.45
C ALA A 21 -14.08 -2.67 12.77
N LEU A 22 -14.28 -2.92 11.47
CA LEU A 22 -13.35 -3.69 10.64
C LEU A 22 -11.97 -3.03 10.70
N SER A 23 -10.92 -3.83 10.89
CA SER A 23 -9.54 -3.39 10.72
C SER A 23 -9.22 -3.30 9.23
N ILE A 24 -9.01 -2.10 8.70
CA ILE A 24 -8.77 -1.82 7.29
C ILE A 24 -7.35 -1.27 7.09
N ILE A 25 -6.54 -1.98 6.30
CA ILE A 25 -5.18 -1.57 5.95
C ILE A 25 -5.11 -1.20 4.47
N ALA A 26 -4.60 -0.02 4.16
CA ALA A 26 -4.27 0.35 2.78
C ALA A 26 -2.82 0.03 2.44
N ILE A 27 -2.62 -0.54 1.25
CA ILE A 27 -1.31 -0.82 0.69
C ILE A 27 -1.18 -0.06 -0.62
N ILE A 28 -0.09 0.72 -0.73
CA ILE A 28 0.27 1.47 -1.93
C ILE A 28 1.41 0.73 -2.64
N PRO A 29 1.15 -0.12 -3.65
CA PRO A 29 2.21 -0.74 -4.42
C PRO A 29 2.93 0.31 -5.27
N SER A 30 4.26 0.39 -5.11
CA SER A 30 5.10 1.38 -5.77
C SER A 30 6.39 0.74 -6.25
N ARG A 31 6.73 0.93 -7.54
CA ARG A 31 7.95 0.41 -8.15
C ARG A 31 8.66 1.50 -8.93
N PHE A 32 9.98 1.45 -8.97
CA PHE A 32 10.76 2.39 -9.76
C PHE A 32 10.72 2.04 -11.26
N GLY A 33 10.75 0.75 -11.59
CA GLY A 33 10.92 0.21 -12.95
C GLY A 33 9.69 0.24 -13.86
N SER A 34 8.92 1.32 -13.88
CA SER A 34 7.88 1.52 -14.90
C SER A 34 8.52 1.83 -16.25
N THR A 35 8.23 1.03 -17.29
CA THR A 35 8.78 1.22 -18.64
C THR A 35 8.27 2.49 -19.32
N ARG A 36 7.03 2.88 -19.03
CA ARG A 36 6.38 4.07 -19.60
C ARG A 36 6.77 5.37 -18.89
N PHE A 37 7.12 5.28 -17.60
CA PHE A 37 7.55 6.44 -16.83
C PHE A 37 8.48 6.03 -15.67
N PRO A 38 9.79 5.87 -15.93
CA PRO A 38 10.76 5.47 -14.92
C PRO A 38 10.81 6.45 -13.76
N GLY A 39 10.89 5.95 -12.53
CA GLY A 39 10.98 6.81 -11.34
C GLY A 39 9.72 7.60 -11.01
N LYS A 40 8.58 7.30 -11.65
CA LYS A 40 7.28 7.98 -11.44
C LYS A 40 6.96 8.28 -9.96
N PRO A 41 7.13 7.33 -9.00
CA PRO A 41 6.82 7.58 -7.59
C PRO A 41 7.60 8.74 -6.93
N LEU A 42 8.79 9.04 -7.44
CA LEU A 42 9.72 10.03 -6.88
C LEU A 42 9.65 11.38 -7.59
N ILE A 43 8.76 11.54 -8.57
CA ILE A 43 8.63 12.79 -9.31
C ILE A 43 8.08 13.86 -8.40
N ASP A 44 8.77 15.01 -8.37
CA ASP A 44 8.30 16.19 -7.67
C ASP A 44 7.02 16.72 -8.32
N ILE A 45 5.98 16.85 -7.51
CA ILE A 45 4.73 17.48 -7.85
C ILE A 45 4.50 18.57 -6.80
N ALA A 46 4.74 19.82 -7.16
CA ALA A 46 4.56 20.97 -6.28
C ALA A 46 5.33 20.86 -4.95
N GLY A 47 6.60 20.44 -5.00
CA GLY A 47 7.49 20.39 -3.84
C GLY A 47 7.38 19.12 -2.99
N ARG A 48 6.67 18.09 -3.47
CA ARG A 48 6.55 16.77 -2.83
C ARG A 48 6.59 15.66 -3.86
N PRO A 49 7.25 14.53 -3.59
CA PRO A 49 7.23 13.37 -4.49
C PRO A 49 5.80 12.82 -4.65
N MET A 50 5.48 12.31 -5.84
CA MET A 50 4.16 11.77 -6.18
C MET A 50 3.64 10.77 -5.13
N ILE A 51 4.50 9.88 -4.63
CA ILE A 51 4.12 8.88 -3.62
C ILE A 51 3.65 9.52 -2.31
N GLU A 52 4.20 10.68 -1.93
CA GLU A 52 3.78 11.40 -0.72
C GLU A 52 2.36 11.95 -0.89
N HIS A 53 2.01 12.44 -2.09
CA HIS A 53 0.64 12.89 -2.35
C HIS A 53 -0.37 11.75 -2.17
N VAL A 54 -0.08 10.58 -2.74
CA VAL A 54 -0.95 9.40 -2.61
C VAL A 54 -1.05 8.97 -1.14
N TYR A 55 0.08 8.87 -0.43
CA TYR A 55 0.12 8.49 0.97
C TYR A 55 -0.71 9.43 1.85
N ARG A 56 -0.53 10.75 1.69
CA ARG A 56 -1.27 11.74 2.49
C ARG A 56 -2.77 11.75 2.17
N ARG A 57 -3.17 11.46 0.93
CA ARG A 57 -4.58 11.33 0.55
C ARG A 57 -5.21 10.07 1.17
N ALA A 58 -4.48 8.96 1.20
CA ALA A 58 -4.90 7.77 1.93
C ALA A 58 -5.02 8.09 3.43
N ALA A 59 -4.04 8.79 4.02
CA ALA A 59 -4.03 9.12 5.45
C ALA A 59 -5.15 10.06 5.89
N ALA A 60 -5.77 10.78 4.96
CA ALA A 60 -6.94 11.60 5.24
C ALA A 60 -8.26 10.81 5.30
N ALA A 61 -8.26 9.51 4.95
CA ALA A 61 -9.45 8.67 5.00
C ALA A 61 -9.66 8.12 6.42
N PRO A 62 -10.73 8.51 7.14
CA PRO A 62 -10.94 8.13 8.54
C PRO A 62 -11.28 6.65 8.73
N SER A 63 -11.57 5.93 7.64
CA SER A 63 -11.88 4.50 7.65
C SER A 63 -10.64 3.61 7.51
N LEU A 64 -9.44 4.17 7.32
CA LEU A 64 -8.20 3.40 7.20
C LEU A 64 -7.45 3.46 8.52
N ASP A 65 -7.18 2.30 9.11
CA ASP A 65 -6.45 2.20 10.38
C ASP A 65 -4.93 2.29 10.17
N ARG A 66 -4.46 1.87 8.99
CA ARG A 66 -3.04 1.81 8.68
C ARG A 66 -2.78 1.94 7.19
N ILE A 67 -1.67 2.58 6.83
CA ILE A 67 -1.26 2.79 5.44
C ILE A 67 0.22 2.51 5.33
N LEU A 68 0.60 1.70 4.34
CA LEU A 68 1.98 1.40 4.03
C LEU A 68 2.24 1.36 2.53
N VAL A 69 3.45 1.74 2.14
CA VAL A 69 3.95 1.60 0.77
C VAL A 69 4.62 0.24 0.63
N ALA A 70 4.29 -0.52 -0.42
CA ALA A 70 4.98 -1.75 -0.76
C ALA A 70 5.91 -1.48 -1.93
N THR A 71 7.22 -1.66 -1.76
CA THR A 71 8.21 -1.33 -2.81
C THR A 71 9.38 -2.29 -2.87
N ASP A 72 10.05 -2.38 -4.02
CA ASP A 72 11.30 -3.10 -4.22
C ASP A 72 12.51 -2.17 -4.34
N ASP A 73 12.30 -0.85 -4.27
CA ASP A 73 13.32 0.14 -4.54
C ASP A 73 13.66 0.95 -3.30
N GLU A 74 14.95 0.95 -2.96
CA GLU A 74 15.47 1.62 -1.76
C GLU A 74 15.24 3.13 -1.78
N ARG A 75 15.29 3.77 -2.95
CA ARG A 75 15.06 5.22 -3.05
C ARG A 75 13.62 5.58 -2.70
N ILE A 76 12.68 4.70 -3.04
CA ILE A 76 11.27 4.85 -2.66
C ILE A 76 11.13 4.66 -1.15
N ARG A 77 11.78 3.63 -0.58
CA ARG A 77 11.79 3.39 0.88
C ARG A 77 12.27 4.61 1.64
N GLU A 78 13.46 5.11 1.32
CA GLU A 78 14.06 6.28 1.95
C GLU A 78 13.15 7.50 1.84
N THR A 79 12.61 7.76 0.64
CA THR A 79 11.69 8.89 0.42
C THR A 79 10.45 8.77 1.31
N VAL A 80 9.84 7.58 1.41
CA VAL A 80 8.64 7.35 2.23
C VAL A 80 8.93 7.58 3.71
N GLU A 81 10.08 7.10 4.19
CA GLU A 81 10.51 7.31 5.57
C GLU A 81 10.78 8.79 5.88
N THR A 82 11.27 9.60 4.91
CA THR A 82 11.56 11.03 5.15
C THR A 82 10.32 11.85 5.50
N PHE A 83 9.14 11.48 4.99
CA PHE A 83 7.86 12.12 5.36
C PHE A 83 7.10 11.38 6.45
N GLY A 84 7.73 10.38 7.09
CA GLY A 84 7.16 9.61 8.19
C GLY A 84 6.18 8.51 7.78
N GLY A 85 6.17 8.13 6.50
CA GLY A 85 5.31 7.05 6.01
C GLY A 85 5.84 5.67 6.37
N GLU A 86 4.92 4.69 6.49
CA GLU A 86 5.31 3.29 6.64
C GLU A 86 5.62 2.66 5.29
N VAL A 87 6.66 1.83 5.24
CA VAL A 87 7.08 1.10 4.05
C VAL A 87 7.43 -0.35 4.37
N ARG A 88 7.15 -1.24 3.40
CA ARG A 88 7.57 -2.64 3.39
C ARG A 88 8.31 -2.94 2.09
N MET A 89 9.51 -3.47 2.25
CA MET A 89 10.29 -3.98 1.13
C MET A 89 9.66 -5.27 0.62
N THR A 90 9.69 -5.45 -0.70
CA THR A 90 9.12 -6.59 -1.41
C THR A 90 10.09 -7.12 -2.45
N ARG A 91 9.88 -8.35 -2.91
CA ARG A 91 10.67 -8.92 -4.01
C ARG A 91 10.57 -8.07 -5.28
N ALA A 92 11.72 -7.89 -5.96
CA ALA A 92 11.80 -7.18 -7.24
C ALA A 92 11.25 -7.97 -8.44
N THR A 93 10.92 -9.26 -8.25
CA THR A 93 10.47 -10.17 -9.31
C THR A 93 8.97 -10.12 -9.60
N HIS A 94 8.21 -9.32 -8.84
CA HIS A 94 6.78 -9.15 -9.04
C HIS A 94 6.44 -8.54 -10.39
N LYS A 95 5.51 -9.17 -11.12
CA LYS A 95 5.10 -8.71 -12.45
C LYS A 95 4.07 -7.59 -12.36
N THR A 96 3.22 -7.62 -11.33
CA THR A 96 2.13 -6.67 -11.16
C THR A 96 2.17 -5.99 -9.79
N GLY A 97 1.47 -4.86 -9.66
CA GLY A 97 1.28 -4.20 -8.36
C GLY A 97 0.47 -5.06 -7.38
N THR A 98 -0.43 -5.91 -7.89
CA THR A 98 -1.23 -6.82 -7.07
C THR A 98 -0.38 -7.94 -6.48
N ASP A 99 0.56 -8.52 -7.22
CA ASP A 99 1.49 -9.54 -6.69
C ASP A 99 2.32 -8.98 -5.53
N ARG A 100 2.78 -7.73 -5.69
CA ARG A 100 3.52 -7.00 -4.66
C ARG A 100 2.69 -6.75 -3.41
N LEU A 101 1.45 -6.33 -3.59
CA LEU A 101 0.52 -6.13 -2.50
C LEU A 101 0.22 -7.43 -1.76
N ALA A 102 0.07 -8.54 -2.49
CA ALA A 102 -0.20 -9.86 -1.92
C ALA A 102 0.94 -10.33 -0.99
N GLU A 103 2.20 -10.13 -1.38
CA GLU A 103 3.34 -10.44 -0.51
C GLU A 103 3.28 -9.69 0.82
N VAL A 104 2.91 -8.41 0.81
CA VAL A 104 2.80 -7.66 2.06
C VAL A 104 1.57 -8.08 2.85
N ALA A 105 0.46 -8.38 2.17
CA ALA A 105 -0.78 -8.85 2.77
C ALA A 105 -0.59 -10.14 3.59
N GLU A 106 0.26 -11.07 3.14
CA GLU A 106 0.57 -12.33 3.84
C GLU A 106 1.15 -12.13 5.26
N HIS A 107 1.67 -10.94 5.56
CA HIS A 107 2.30 -10.61 6.84
C HIS A 107 1.47 -9.68 7.71
N LEU A 108 0.22 -9.39 7.33
CA LEU A 108 -0.67 -8.48 8.03
C LEU A 108 -1.87 -9.22 8.62
N THR A 109 -2.29 -8.79 9.80
CA THR A 109 -3.56 -9.21 10.40
C THR A 109 -4.54 -8.07 10.28
N CYS A 110 -5.55 -8.23 9.43
CA CYS A 110 -6.62 -7.25 9.20
C CYS A 110 -7.84 -7.92 8.55
N ASP A 111 -9.00 -7.27 8.63
CA ASP A 111 -10.23 -7.76 7.99
C ASP A 111 -10.29 -7.39 6.51
N LEU A 112 -9.73 -6.24 6.14
CA LEU A 112 -9.79 -5.71 4.79
C LEU A 112 -8.46 -5.08 4.35
N ILE A 113 -8.06 -5.38 3.12
CA ILE A 113 -6.96 -4.70 2.44
C ILE A 113 -7.51 -3.82 1.32
N VAL A 114 -7.07 -2.57 1.29
CA VAL A 114 -7.38 -1.61 0.23
C VAL A 114 -6.14 -1.39 -0.62
N ASN A 115 -6.20 -1.81 -1.88
CA ASN A 115 -5.18 -1.49 -2.87
C ASN A 115 -5.34 -0.03 -3.36
N ILE A 116 -4.39 0.83 -3.03
CA ILE A 116 -4.35 2.21 -3.53
C ILE A 116 -3.23 2.33 -4.55
N GLN A 117 -3.58 2.53 -5.82
CA GLN A 117 -2.56 2.72 -6.86
C GLN A 117 -1.68 3.92 -6.54
N GLY A 118 -0.36 3.73 -6.63
CA GLY A 118 0.63 4.73 -6.25
C GLY A 118 0.82 5.86 -7.25
N ASP A 119 -0.12 6.08 -8.18
CA ASP A 119 0.14 6.80 -9.44
C ASP A 119 -1.05 7.55 -10.05
#